data_AF-B0EKN6-F1
#
_entry.id   AF-B0EKN6-F1
#
_cell.length_a   1.000
_cell.length_b   1.000
_cell.length_c   1.000
_cell.angle_alpha   90.00
_cell.angle_beta   90.00
_cell.angle_gamma   90.00
#
_symmetry.space_group_name_H-M   'P 1'
#
loop_
_entity.id
_entity.type
_entity.pdbx_description
1 polymer ?
#
loop_
_entity_poly.entity_id
_entity_poly.type
_entity_poly.pdbx_seq_one_letter_code
_entity_poly.pdbx_strand_id
1 'polypeptide(L)'
;MFDDDDMMFDDEGEVIDDEEVGIENKFYDAKNDMETNLEGAIESFREIVQEDAEKKTEWGYKSLRKLCRYYGKANNEEEFKTYFVQFLEYLNIPAVSKAEKGLFLILGDINGMRNEVVIEIVNKAIEICEKNSNFSRIVFKLNIKKAST
;
A
#
# COMPACT_ATOMS: atom_id res chain seq x y z
N MET A 1 -12.12 -10.99 5.41
CA MET A 1 -12.82 -10.79 4.13
C MET A 1 -12.13 -9.62 3.43
N PHE A 2 -11.35 -9.90 2.39
CA PHE A 2 -10.77 -8.87 1.54
C PHE A 2 -11.90 -8.32 0.66
N ASP A 3 -12.07 -7.00 0.61
CA ASP A 3 -13.20 -6.36 -0.09
C ASP A 3 -13.12 -6.60 -1.61
N ASP A 4 -14.29 -6.64 -2.29
CA ASP A 4 -14.39 -6.65 -3.77
C ASP A 4 -13.59 -5.52 -4.43
N ASP A 5 -13.44 -4.37 -3.74
CA ASP A 5 -12.62 -3.23 -4.17
C ASP A 5 -11.11 -3.58 -4.31
N ASP A 6 -10.64 -4.61 -3.61
CA ASP A 6 -9.26 -5.10 -3.70
C ASP A 6 -9.07 -6.16 -4.79
N MET A 7 -10.14 -6.84 -5.23
CA MET A 7 -10.12 -7.77 -6.35
C MET A 7 -10.17 -7.04 -7.70
N MET A 8 -10.95 -5.96 -7.79
CA MET A 8 -11.12 -5.16 -9.01
C MET A 8 -9.92 -4.27 -9.38
N PHE A 9 -8.91 -4.16 -8.52
CA PHE A 9 -7.79 -3.22 -8.72
C PHE A 9 -6.49 -3.90 -9.18
N ASP A 10 -6.37 -5.21 -8.97
CA ASP A 10 -5.13 -5.94 -9.27
C ASP A 10 -5.05 -6.42 -10.73
N ASP A 11 -6.15 -6.33 -11.50
CA ASP A 11 -6.38 -7.04 -12.77
C ASP A 11 -6.18 -6.20 -14.05
N GLU A 12 -5.48 -5.07 -13.96
CA GLU A 12 -5.14 -4.26 -15.14
C GLU A 12 -3.73 -4.57 -15.62
N GLY A 13 -3.63 -5.45 -16.64
CA GLY A 13 -2.38 -5.91 -17.22
C GLY A 13 -1.50 -4.80 -17.80
N GLU A 14 -0.25 -4.76 -17.34
CA GLU A 14 0.84 -3.93 -17.84
C GLU A 14 1.89 -4.80 -18.53
N VAL A 15 2.77 -4.20 -19.33
CA VAL A 15 3.85 -4.91 -20.02
C VAL A 15 4.91 -5.38 -19.03
N ILE A 16 5.05 -6.70 -18.90
CA ILE A 16 5.88 -7.37 -17.90
C ILE A 16 7.29 -7.61 -18.46
N ASP A 17 8.32 -7.26 -17.70
CA ASP A 17 9.71 -7.65 -17.98
C ASP A 17 9.93 -9.13 -17.59
N ASP A 18 10.72 -9.88 -18.36
CA ASP A 18 10.99 -11.31 -18.09
C ASP A 18 11.59 -11.52 -16.68
N GLU A 19 12.28 -10.51 -16.13
CA GLU A 19 12.83 -10.52 -14.77
C GLU A 19 11.75 -10.34 -13.67
N GLU A 20 10.58 -9.78 -13.99
CA GLU A 20 9.47 -9.58 -13.04
C GLU A 20 8.55 -10.81 -12.96
N VAL A 21 8.61 -11.72 -13.92
CA VAL A 21 7.79 -12.95 -13.97
C VAL A 21 7.95 -13.79 -12.68
N GLY A 22 9.14 -13.80 -12.08
CA GLY A 22 9.38 -14.49 -10.81
C GLY A 22 8.63 -13.88 -9.63
N ILE A 23 8.64 -12.54 -9.53
CA ILE A 23 7.99 -11.80 -8.43
C ILE A 23 6.47 -11.80 -8.61
N GLU A 24 6.01 -11.67 -9.86
CA GLU A 24 4.60 -11.80 -10.22
C GLU A 24 3.99 -13.12 -9.73
N ASN A 25 4.65 -14.25 -10.03
CA ASN A 25 4.16 -15.56 -9.62
C ASN A 25 4.06 -15.67 -8.09
N LYS A 26 5.09 -15.21 -7.36
CA LYS A 26 5.06 -15.15 -5.90
C LYS A 26 3.90 -14.31 -5.38
N PHE A 27 3.60 -13.18 -6.03
CA PHE A 27 2.49 -12.31 -5.65
C PHE A 27 1.15 -13.01 -5.77
N TYR A 28 0.89 -13.70 -6.89
CA TYR A 28 -0.37 -14.43 -7.08
C TYR A 28 -0.50 -15.62 -6.13
N ASP A 29 0.58 -16.35 -5.87
CA ASP A 29 0.59 -17.43 -4.88
C ASP A 29 0.25 -16.88 -3.47
N ALA A 30 0.91 -15.80 -3.05
CA ALA A 30 0.62 -15.12 -1.78
C ALA A 30 -0.84 -14.63 -1.70
N LYS A 31 -1.37 -14.10 -2.81
CA LYS A 31 -2.75 -13.63 -2.89
C LYS A 31 -3.75 -14.77 -2.72
N ASN A 32 -3.50 -15.92 -3.33
CA ASN A 32 -4.35 -17.10 -3.17
C ASN A 32 -4.34 -17.63 -1.73
N ASP A 33 -3.19 -17.53 -1.05
CA ASP A 33 -3.02 -17.96 0.34
C ASP A 33 -3.71 -17.04 1.35
N MET A 34 -4.15 -15.83 0.99
CA MET A 34 -4.79 -14.89 1.91
C MET A 34 -6.05 -15.44 2.60
N GLU A 35 -6.75 -16.39 1.97
CA GLU A 35 -7.97 -17.00 2.52
C GLU A 35 -7.71 -18.30 3.28
N THR A 36 -6.64 -19.02 2.93
CA THR A 36 -6.35 -20.38 3.41
C THR A 36 -5.17 -20.44 4.38
N ASN A 37 -4.19 -19.55 4.22
CA ASN A 37 -2.96 -19.45 5.00
C ASN A 37 -2.50 -17.98 5.12
N LEU A 38 -3.22 -17.21 5.94
CA LEU A 38 -2.98 -15.78 6.11
C LEU A 38 -1.55 -15.45 6.57
N GLU A 39 -1.00 -16.20 7.52
CA GLU A 39 0.37 -15.95 8.00
C GLU A 39 1.41 -16.20 6.90
N GLY A 40 1.25 -17.27 6.13
CA GLY A 40 2.12 -17.55 4.97
C GLY A 40 2.01 -16.48 3.89
N ALA A 41 0.79 -16.02 3.57
CA ALA A 41 0.58 -14.95 2.61
C ALA A 41 1.28 -13.65 3.03
N ILE A 42 1.18 -13.27 4.31
CA ILE A 42 1.83 -12.07 4.85
C ILE A 42 3.36 -12.18 4.75
N GLU A 43 3.93 -13.35 5.05
CA GLU A 43 5.37 -13.54 4.90
C GLU A 43 5.81 -13.48 3.44
N SER A 44 5.09 -14.11 2.52
CA SER A 44 5.37 -14.02 1.09
C SER A 44 5.31 -12.57 0.57
N PHE A 45 4.36 -11.75 1.03
CA PHE A 45 4.34 -10.33 0.67
C PHE A 45 5.55 -9.58 1.23
N ARG A 46 6.04 -9.91 2.42
CA ARG A 46 7.26 -9.30 2.99
C ARG A 46 8.49 -9.66 2.16
N GLU A 47 8.61 -10.92 1.74
CA GLU A 47 9.68 -11.38 0.86
C GLU A 47 9.65 -10.63 -0.48
N ILE A 48 8.48 -10.49 -1.10
CA ILE A 48 8.32 -9.72 -2.35
C ILE A 48 8.79 -8.28 -2.16
N VAL A 49 8.39 -7.61 -1.07
CA VAL A 49 8.81 -6.24 -0.79
C VAL A 49 10.33 -6.14 -0.62
N GLN A 50 10.95 -7.12 0.04
CA GLN A 50 12.39 -7.15 0.23
C GLN A 50 13.14 -7.36 -1.10
N GLU A 51 12.68 -8.30 -1.94
CA GLU A 51 13.27 -8.57 -3.25
C GLU A 51 13.08 -7.40 -4.22
N ASP A 52 11.94 -6.72 -4.13
CA ASP A 52 11.60 -5.62 -5.02
C ASP A 52 12.22 -4.27 -4.62
N ALA A 53 12.74 -4.14 -3.39
CA ALA A 53 13.18 -2.87 -2.81
C ALA A 53 14.19 -2.07 -3.65
N GLU A 54 15.02 -2.75 -4.44
CA GLU A 54 16.02 -2.11 -5.31
C GLU A 54 15.42 -1.54 -6.60
N LYS A 55 14.46 -2.25 -7.21
CA LYS A 55 13.87 -1.89 -8.51
C LYS A 55 12.61 -1.04 -8.37
N LYS A 56 11.88 -1.21 -7.28
CA LYS A 56 10.59 -0.57 -6.99
C LYS A 56 9.58 -0.76 -8.13
N THR A 57 9.14 -1.99 -8.34
CA THR A 57 8.19 -2.33 -9.41
C THR A 57 6.74 -2.25 -8.93
N GLU A 58 5.80 -2.55 -9.82
CA GLU A 58 4.37 -2.63 -9.47
C GLU A 58 4.11 -3.72 -8.41
N TRP A 59 4.90 -4.79 -8.39
CA TRP A 59 4.72 -5.89 -7.45
C TRP A 59 5.07 -5.52 -6.02
N GLY A 60 6.11 -4.70 -5.82
CA GLY A 60 6.40 -4.10 -4.52
C GLY A 60 5.27 -3.17 -4.08
N TYR A 61 4.74 -2.34 -4.99
CA TYR A 61 3.59 -1.47 -4.69
C TYR A 61 2.34 -2.27 -4.27
N LYS A 62 1.98 -3.30 -5.03
CA LYS A 62 0.82 -4.18 -4.75
C LYS A 62 1.01 -4.92 -3.42
N SER A 63 2.19 -5.46 -3.14
CA SER A 63 2.50 -6.17 -1.90
C SER A 63 2.46 -5.25 -0.68
N LEU A 64 3.08 -4.07 -0.77
CA LEU A 64 3.04 -3.04 0.27
C LEU A 64 1.59 -2.60 0.57
N ARG A 65 0.75 -2.46 -0.46
CA ARG A 65 -0.67 -2.17 -0.25
C ARG A 65 -1.36 -3.27 0.54
N LYS A 66 -1.16 -4.56 0.19
CA LYS A 66 -1.76 -5.68 0.94
C LYS A 66 -1.32 -5.70 2.41
N LEU A 67 -0.03 -5.52 2.67
CA LEU A 67 0.53 -5.44 4.03
C LEU A 67 -0.06 -4.25 4.82
N CYS A 68 -0.09 -3.05 4.23
CA CYS A 68 -0.65 -1.87 4.88
C CYS A 68 -2.13 -2.06 5.22
N ARG A 69 -2.93 -2.60 4.30
CA ARG A 69 -4.36 -2.87 4.55
C ARG A 69 -4.55 -3.90 5.67
N TYR A 70 -3.77 -4.97 5.66
CA TYR A 70 -3.83 -6.00 6.70
C TYR A 70 -3.55 -5.42 8.10
N TYR A 71 -2.39 -4.76 8.28
CA TYR A 71 -2.03 -4.19 9.58
C TYR A 71 -2.90 -2.99 9.97
N GLY A 72 -3.41 -2.26 8.98
CA GLY A 72 -4.39 -1.19 9.17
C GLY A 72 -5.66 -1.74 9.83
N LYS A 73 -6.29 -2.75 9.21
CA LYS A 73 -7.49 -3.41 9.73
C LYS A 73 -7.26 -4.09 11.08
N ALA A 74 -6.05 -4.59 11.32
CA ALA A 74 -5.67 -5.20 12.59
C ALA A 74 -5.36 -4.18 13.72
N ASN A 75 -5.36 -2.88 13.41
CA ASN A 75 -4.88 -1.80 14.31
C ASN A 75 -3.47 -2.07 14.87
N ASN A 76 -2.63 -2.77 14.11
CA ASN A 76 -1.24 -2.96 14.47
C ASN A 76 -0.44 -1.74 14.02
N GLU A 77 -0.36 -0.75 14.90
CA GLU A 77 0.26 0.56 14.62
C GLU A 77 1.75 0.45 14.24
N GLU A 78 2.49 -0.48 14.83
CA GLU A 78 3.94 -0.62 14.63
C GLU A 78 4.27 -1.17 13.24
N GLU A 79 3.68 -2.31 12.88
CA GLU A 79 3.85 -2.91 11.56
C GLU A 79 3.25 -2.00 10.48
N PHE A 80 2.08 -1.40 10.73
CA PHE A 80 1.48 -0.48 9.79
C PHE A 80 2.41 0.68 9.45
N LYS A 81 2.99 1.36 10.45
CA LYS A 81 3.91 2.48 10.20
C LYS A 81 5.11 2.05 9.37
N THR A 82 5.65 0.86 9.66
CA THR A 82 6.83 0.31 8.96
C THR A 82 6.56 0.11 7.47
N TYR A 83 5.46 -0.55 7.10
CA TYR A 83 5.14 -0.75 5.68
C TYR A 83 4.55 0.48 5.02
N PHE A 84 3.84 1.34 5.77
CA PHE A 84 3.27 2.55 5.20
C PHE A 84 4.35 3.53 4.74
N VAL A 85 5.44 3.68 5.49
CA VAL A 85 6.58 4.50 5.06
C VAL A 85 7.16 3.97 3.75
N GLN A 86 7.34 2.64 3.63
CA GLN A 86 7.82 2.02 2.39
C GLN A 86 6.82 2.22 1.24
N PHE A 87 5.52 2.03 1.49
CA PHE A 87 4.45 2.26 0.52
C PHE A 87 4.47 3.68 -0.06
N LEU A 88 4.73 4.69 0.77
CA LEU A 88 4.82 6.08 0.32
C LEU A 88 5.94 6.29 -0.72
N GLU A 89 7.01 5.51 -0.65
CA GLU A 89 8.12 5.58 -1.63
C GLU A 89 7.74 5.01 -3.01
N TYR A 90 6.70 4.19 -3.06
CA TYR A 90 6.18 3.52 -4.25
C TYR A 90 5.02 4.28 -4.92
N LEU A 91 4.59 5.42 -4.38
CA LEU A 91 3.45 6.17 -4.92
C LEU A 91 3.62 6.64 -6.36
N ASN A 92 4.87 6.74 -6.86
CA ASN A 92 5.17 7.14 -8.23
C ASN A 92 5.11 5.99 -9.24
N ILE A 93 4.98 4.75 -8.79
CA ILE A 93 4.96 3.56 -9.65
C ILE A 93 3.66 3.49 -10.45
N PRO A 94 2.46 3.46 -9.82
CA PRO A 94 1.22 3.47 -10.58
C PRO A 94 0.88 4.88 -11.06
N ALA A 95 -0.09 4.97 -11.99
CA ALA A 95 -0.68 6.25 -12.37
C ALA A 95 -1.20 7.01 -11.13
N VAL A 96 -1.10 8.36 -11.14
CA VAL A 96 -1.47 9.22 -10.00
C VAL A 96 -2.88 8.93 -9.46
N SER A 97 -3.85 8.65 -10.33
CA SER A 97 -5.22 8.30 -9.95
C SER A 97 -5.31 6.97 -9.19
N LYS A 98 -4.48 5.98 -9.57
CA LYS A 98 -4.34 4.69 -8.90
C LYS A 98 -3.63 4.84 -7.55
N ALA A 99 -2.55 5.63 -7.50
CA ALA A 99 -1.85 5.98 -6.26
C ALA A 99 -2.79 6.66 -5.25
N GLU A 100 -3.54 7.67 -5.70
CA GLU A 100 -4.53 8.39 -4.89
C GLU A 100 -5.56 7.42 -4.29
N LYS A 101 -6.18 6.57 -5.12
CA LYS A 101 -7.16 5.58 -4.66
C LYS A 101 -6.54 4.62 -3.63
N GLY A 102 -5.37 4.06 -3.92
CA GLY A 102 -4.68 3.11 -3.04
C GLY A 102 -4.35 3.73 -1.68
N LEU A 103 -3.79 4.93 -1.66
CA LEU A 103 -3.47 5.66 -0.44
C LEU A 103 -4.72 5.92 0.42
N PHE A 104 -5.80 6.42 -0.17
CA PHE A 104 -7.02 6.72 0.60
C PHE A 104 -7.76 5.48 1.07
N LEU A 105 -7.65 4.36 0.35
CA LEU A 105 -8.17 3.07 0.82
C LEU A 105 -7.42 2.62 2.08
N ILE A 106 -6.08 2.64 2.06
CA ILE A 106 -5.24 2.32 3.22
C ILE A 106 -5.56 3.26 4.41
N LEU A 107 -5.69 4.55 4.16
CA LEU A 107 -6.05 5.53 5.20
C LEU A 107 -7.50 5.37 5.74
N GLY A 108 -8.35 4.63 5.03
CA GLY A 108 -9.67 4.23 5.50
C GLY A 108 -9.62 3.06 6.49
N ASP A 109 -8.63 2.18 6.35
CA ASP A 109 -8.47 0.99 7.19
C ASP A 109 -7.92 1.33 8.59
N ILE A 110 -7.34 2.52 8.80
CA ILE A 110 -6.72 2.93 10.08
C ILE A 110 -7.64 3.72 11.03
N ASN A 111 -8.95 3.77 10.76
CA ASN A 111 -9.88 4.56 11.59
C ASN A 111 -10.01 4.04 13.05
N GLY A 112 -9.52 2.83 13.35
CA GLY A 112 -9.48 2.28 14.71
C GLY A 112 -8.19 2.57 15.49
N MET A 113 -7.17 3.17 14.86
CA MET A 113 -5.91 3.54 15.49
C MET A 113 -6.06 4.82 16.33
N ARG A 114 -5.09 5.08 17.22
CA ARG A 114 -5.09 6.31 18.03
C ARG A 114 -4.97 7.55 17.13
N ASN A 115 -5.72 8.62 17.44
CA ASN A 115 -5.70 9.85 16.63
C ASN A 115 -4.29 10.43 16.48
N GLU A 116 -3.46 10.37 17.53
CA GLU A 116 -2.06 10.81 17.47
C GLU A 116 -1.26 10.06 16.39
N VAL A 117 -1.48 8.76 16.25
CA VAL A 117 -0.84 7.91 15.25
C VAL A 117 -1.39 8.20 13.86
N VAL A 118 -2.70 8.37 13.71
CA VAL A 118 -3.30 8.76 12.42
C VAL A 118 -2.78 10.12 11.96
N ILE A 119 -2.66 11.10 12.85
CA ILE A 119 -2.11 12.43 12.53
C ILE A 119 -0.64 12.31 12.10
N GLU A 120 0.16 11.50 12.79
CA GLU A 120 1.57 11.24 12.43
C GLU A 120 1.68 10.63 11.02
N ILE A 121 0.90 9.58 10.74
CA ILE A 121 0.83 8.89 9.44
C ILE A 121 0.44 9.87 8.33
N VAL A 122 -0.60 10.67 8.54
CA VAL A 122 -1.08 11.64 7.55
C VAL A 122 -0.05 12.76 7.32
N ASN A 123 0.61 13.25 8.37
CA ASN A 123 1.69 14.23 8.22
C ASN A 123 2.85 13.67 7.39
N LYS A 124 3.23 12.40 7.62
CA LYS A 124 4.28 11.76 6.84
C LYS A 124 3.90 11.61 5.37
N ALA A 125 2.66 11.22 5.09
CA ALA A 125 2.13 11.17 3.74
C ALA A 125 2.16 12.54 3.06
N ILE A 126 1.78 13.62 3.76
CA ILE A 126 1.85 15.00 3.25
C ILE A 126 3.30 15.35 2.89
N GLU A 127 4.26 15.14 3.81
CA GLU A 127 5.68 15.45 3.60
C GLU A 127 6.26 14.78 2.34
N ILE A 128 5.88 13.53 2.09
CA ILE A 128 6.33 12.81 0.89
C ILE A 128 5.59 13.32 -0.36
N CYS A 129 4.27 13.50 -0.28
CA CYS A 129 3.48 13.90 -1.43
C CYS A 129 3.79 15.33 -1.91
N GLU A 130 4.15 16.24 -1.01
CA GLU A 130 4.54 17.62 -1.35
C GLU A 130 5.79 17.69 -2.23
N LYS A 131 6.64 16.66 -2.19
CA LYS A 131 7.84 16.58 -3.04
C LYS A 131 7.51 16.28 -4.51
N ASN A 132 6.27 15.87 -4.82
CA ASN A 132 5.81 15.61 -6.18
C ASN A 132 4.67 16.56 -6.58
N SER A 133 4.92 17.42 -7.58
CA SER A 133 3.93 18.39 -8.08
C SER A 133 2.64 17.75 -8.61
N ASN A 134 2.70 16.50 -9.08
CA ASN A 134 1.54 15.75 -9.57
C ASN A 134 0.59 15.34 -8.43
N PHE A 135 1.03 15.39 -7.17
CA PHE A 135 0.26 14.97 -6.00
C PHE A 135 -0.45 16.12 -5.28
N SER A 136 -0.54 17.31 -5.88
CA SER A 136 -1.25 18.47 -5.29
C SER A 136 -2.67 18.16 -4.80
N ARG A 137 -3.44 17.37 -5.57
CA ARG A 137 -4.79 16.92 -5.16
C ARG A 137 -4.75 15.97 -3.96
N ILE A 138 -3.79 15.05 -3.94
CA ILE A 138 -3.59 14.12 -2.83
C ILE A 138 -3.26 14.91 -1.56
N VAL A 139 -2.29 15.82 -1.62
CA VAL A 139 -1.91 16.72 -0.51
C VAL A 139 -3.10 17.50 0.01
N PHE A 140 -3.94 18.07 -0.88
CA PHE A 140 -5.14 18.78 -0.48
C PHE A 140 -6.10 17.91 0.34
N LYS A 141 -6.38 16.69 -0.14
CA LYS A 141 -7.26 15.73 0.58
C LYS A 141 -6.66 15.24 1.90
N LEU A 142 -5.35 15.02 1.96
CA LEU A 142 -4.66 14.65 3.20
C LEU A 142 -4.79 15.75 4.25
N ASN A 143 -4.66 17.02 3.86
CA ASN A 143 -4.89 18.16 4.76
C ASN A 143 -6.33 18.20 5.29
N ILE A 144 -7.33 17.87 4.47
CA ILE A 144 -8.73 17.76 4.93
C ILE A 144 -8.89 16.62 5.94
N LYS A 145 -8.30 15.44 5.68
CA LYS A 145 -8.38 14.30 6.62
C LYS A 145 -7.69 14.63 7.94
N LYS A 146 -6.51 15.27 7.90
CA LYS A 146 -5.80 15.75 9.09
C LYS A 146 -6.67 16.69 9.94
N ALA A 147 -7.40 17.61 9.32
CA ALA A 147 -8.29 18.54 10.02
C ALA A 147 -9.54 17.87 10.61
N SER A 148 -9.91 16.69 10.10
CA SER A 148 -11.09 15.92 10.51
C SER A 148 -10.77 14.77 11.49
N THR A 149 -9.50 14.58 11.86
CA THR A 149 -9.00 13.54 12.77
C THR A 149 -8.79 14.12 14.17
#